data_AF-A6K2C2-F1
#
_entry.id   AF-A6K2C2-F1
#
_cell.length_a   1.000
_cell.length_b   1.000
_cell.length_c   1.000
_cell.angle_alpha   90.00
_cell.angle_beta   90.00
_cell.angle_gamma   90.00
#
_symmetry.space_group_name_H-M   'P 1'
#
loop_
_entity.id
_entity.type
_entity.pdbx_description
1 polymer ?
#
loop_
_entity_poly.entity_id
_entity_poly.type
_entity_poly.pdbx_seq_one_letter_code
_entity_poly.pdbx_strand_id
1 'polypeptide(L)'
;MILFNKGSSCQVGGFALSTIAWILCITSMGLPQWRVWYSKEPVISYPTVAFVGVWKTCIYHHDNFSNIRMCYQYSYHDTFVPLDIRVAQHLMLITCIFCLIGKAATVVALRNVYTGRQERDVTYNAFGLSAVLNIIASSFVFLAVLCNYFSIINNEGIAFPPSFHMPFYPHIQQVGIAMVVAFLAAILFLCSGVIFISFTFPLNIQVLPNI
;
A
#
# COMPACT_ATOMS: atom_id res chain seq x y z
N MET A 1 10.02 -29.48 26.94
CA MET A 1 8.75 -28.97 26.36
C MET A 1 8.61 -27.46 26.60
N ILE A 2 9.52 -26.62 26.06
CA ILE A 2 9.43 -25.13 26.17
C ILE A 2 9.89 -24.40 24.88
N LEU A 3 10.56 -25.07 23.94
CA LEU A 3 11.08 -24.39 22.73
C LEU A 3 10.03 -24.06 21.64
N PHE A 4 8.80 -24.57 21.73
CA PHE A 4 7.75 -24.35 20.74
C PHE A 4 7.04 -22.98 20.86
N ASN A 5 7.22 -22.24 21.96
CA ASN A 5 6.36 -21.09 22.25
C ASN A 5 6.84 -19.77 21.57
N LYS A 6 8.15 -19.60 21.37
CA LYS A 6 8.71 -18.33 20.85
C LYS A 6 8.61 -18.21 19.32
N GLY A 7 8.86 -19.31 18.60
CA GLY A 7 8.80 -19.34 17.12
C GLY A 7 7.37 -19.23 16.57
N SER A 8 6.42 -19.95 17.16
CA SER A 8 5.00 -19.91 16.77
C SER A 8 4.38 -18.53 16.98
N SER A 9 4.68 -17.88 18.12
CA SER A 9 4.20 -16.52 18.41
C SER A 9 4.68 -15.47 17.40
N CYS A 10 5.94 -15.55 16.97
CA CYS A 10 6.48 -14.64 15.95
C CYS A 10 5.85 -14.86 14.57
N GLN A 11 5.58 -16.11 14.17
CA GLN A 11 4.93 -16.41 12.88
C GLN A 11 3.51 -15.84 12.81
N VAL A 12 2.73 -16.02 13.88
CA VAL A 12 1.40 -15.43 14.00
C VAL A 12 1.48 -13.90 13.95
N GLY A 13 2.47 -13.32 14.63
CA GLY A 13 2.76 -11.88 14.55
C GLY A 13 3.06 -11.42 13.12
N GLY A 14 3.92 -12.13 12.39
CA GLY A 14 4.22 -11.85 10.98
C GLY A 14 2.99 -11.92 10.08
N PHE A 15 2.12 -12.90 10.29
CA PHE A 15 0.85 -13.04 9.57
C PHE A 15 -0.15 -11.93 9.89
N ALA A 16 -0.24 -11.53 11.16
CA ALA A 16 -1.07 -10.41 11.60
C ALA A 16 -0.59 -9.09 10.97
N LEU A 17 0.72 -8.83 10.98
CA LEU A 17 1.32 -7.65 10.34
C LEU A 17 1.04 -7.61 8.84
N SER A 18 1.25 -8.72 8.12
CA SER A 18 0.91 -8.82 6.67
C SER A 18 -0.59 -8.57 6.44
N THR A 19 -1.45 -9.04 7.33
CA THR A 19 -2.90 -8.83 7.23
C THR A 19 -3.29 -7.37 7.39
N ILE A 20 -2.76 -6.70 8.42
CA ILE A 20 -3.02 -5.28 8.67
C ILE A 20 -2.47 -4.46 7.50
N ALA A 21 -1.23 -4.73 7.06
CA ALA A 21 -0.60 -4.08 5.92
C ALA A 21 -1.48 -4.17 4.66
N TRP A 22 -2.03 -5.34 4.37
CA TRP A 22 -2.88 -5.54 3.20
C TRP A 22 -4.20 -4.78 3.28
N ILE A 23 -4.84 -4.72 4.45
CA ILE A 23 -6.04 -3.89 4.66
C ILE A 23 -5.72 -2.40 4.47
N LEU A 24 -4.61 -1.93 5.05
CA LEU A 24 -4.16 -0.54 4.88
C LEU A 24 -3.82 -0.21 3.42
N CYS A 25 -3.22 -1.15 2.70
CA CYS A 25 -2.92 -1.00 1.27
C CYS A 25 -4.21 -0.86 0.44
N ILE A 26 -5.19 -1.75 0.63
CA ILE A 26 -6.49 -1.69 -0.08
C ILE A 26 -7.25 -0.41 0.27
N THR A 27 -7.29 -0.03 1.55
CA THR A 27 -7.98 1.18 2.00
C THR A 27 -7.33 2.43 1.44
N SER A 28 -5.99 2.54 1.52
CA SER A 28 -5.26 3.63 0.89
C SER A 28 -5.53 3.71 -0.61
N MET A 29 -5.46 2.57 -1.31
CA MET A 29 -5.74 2.49 -2.75
C MET A 29 -7.13 3.06 -3.09
N GLY A 30 -8.16 2.73 -2.31
CA GLY A 30 -9.54 3.19 -2.54
C GLY A 30 -9.83 4.64 -2.14
N LEU A 31 -8.96 5.30 -1.37
CA LEU A 31 -9.16 6.66 -0.89
C LEU A 31 -8.72 7.70 -1.94
N PRO A 32 -9.47 8.80 -2.12
CA PRO A 32 -9.12 9.87 -3.05
C PRO A 32 -8.00 10.78 -2.53
N GLN A 33 -7.52 10.60 -1.30
CA GLN A 33 -6.65 11.56 -0.61
C GLN A 33 -5.18 11.15 -0.70
N TRP A 34 -4.66 10.88 -1.90
CA TRP A 34 -3.23 10.65 -2.10
C TRP A 34 -2.46 11.96 -2.20
N ARG A 35 -3.05 12.93 -2.88
CA ARG A 35 -2.59 14.32 -2.92
C ARG A 35 -3.77 15.28 -2.85
N VAL A 36 -3.58 16.39 -2.14
CA VAL A 36 -4.57 17.44 -1.94
C VAL A 36 -4.16 18.65 -2.77
N TRP A 37 -5.08 19.13 -3.60
CA TRP A 37 -4.89 20.27 -4.47
C TRP A 37 -5.76 21.43 -4.00
N TYR A 38 -5.16 22.61 -3.89
CA TYR A 38 -5.86 23.85 -3.63
C TYR A 38 -5.83 24.71 -4.88
N SER A 39 -7.00 25.11 -5.38
CA SER A 39 -7.12 26.08 -6.47
C SER A 39 -7.09 27.50 -5.92
N LYS A 40 -6.50 28.43 -6.68
CA LYS A 40 -6.55 29.87 -6.36
C LYS A 40 -7.94 30.40 -6.68
N GLU A 41 -8.53 31.14 -5.75
CA GLU A 41 -9.82 31.81 -5.92
C GLU A 41 -9.78 32.77 -7.14
N PRO A 42 -10.73 32.71 -8.09
CA PRO A 42 -11.18 33.94 -8.71
C PRO A 42 -11.97 34.72 -7.66
N VAL A 43 -11.88 36.06 -7.70
CA VAL A 43 -12.38 37.07 -6.74
C VAL A 43 -13.89 36.95 -6.38
N ILE A 44 -14.61 35.96 -6.92
CA ILE A 44 -16.06 35.75 -6.79
C ILE A 44 -16.41 34.28 -6.43
N SER A 45 -15.47 33.32 -6.41
CA SER A 45 -15.77 31.92 -6.07
C SER A 45 -14.79 31.33 -5.06
N TYR A 46 -15.35 30.78 -3.98
CA TYR A 46 -14.68 30.15 -2.85
C TYR A 46 -13.59 29.13 -3.24
N PRO A 47 -12.61 28.87 -2.35
CA PRO A 47 -11.49 28.00 -2.64
C PRO A 47 -11.98 26.58 -2.95
N THR A 48 -11.67 26.11 -4.15
CA THR A 48 -12.02 24.75 -4.58
C THR A 48 -10.87 23.81 -4.25
N VAL A 49 -11.19 22.70 -3.58
CA VAL A 49 -10.22 21.66 -3.18
C VAL A 49 -10.43 20.43 -4.04
N ALA A 50 -9.36 19.87 -4.58
CA ALA A 50 -9.36 18.57 -5.26
C ALA A 50 -8.60 17.53 -4.42
N PHE A 51 -9.23 16.39 -4.18
CA PHE A 51 -8.59 15.20 -3.66
C PHE A 51 -8.33 14.24 -4.81
N VAL A 52 -7.06 14.04 -5.14
CA VAL A 52 -6.65 13.16 -6.22
C VAL A 52 -6.11 11.87 -5.63
N GLY A 53 -6.78 10.76 -5.94
CA GLY A 53 -6.40 9.41 -5.51
C GLY A 53 -5.88 8.56 -6.65
N VAL A 54 -5.68 7.27 -6.37
CA VAL A 54 -5.21 6.29 -7.36
C VAL A 54 -6.32 5.89 -8.34
N TRP A 55 -7.56 5.73 -7.85
CA TRP A 55 -8.69 5.26 -8.67
C TRP A 55 -9.77 6.30 -8.96
N LYS A 56 -9.73 7.42 -8.24
CA LYS A 56 -10.74 8.47 -8.36
C LYS A 56 -10.20 9.81 -7.91
N THR A 57 -10.79 10.87 -8.44
CA THR A 57 -10.64 12.23 -7.94
C THR A 57 -11.96 12.68 -7.33
N CYS A 58 -11.91 13.47 -6.27
CA CYS A 58 -13.07 14.10 -5.68
C CYS A 58 -12.83 15.61 -5.56
N ILE A 59 -13.72 16.39 -6.16
CA ILE A 59 -13.68 17.84 -6.12
C ILE A 59 -14.71 18.33 -5.12
N TYR A 60 -14.29 19.29 -4.30
CA TYR A 60 -15.11 19.93 -3.30
C TYR A 60 -15.29 21.40 -3.67
N HIS A 61 -16.51 21.76 -4.03
CA HIS A 61 -16.90 23.15 -4.21
C HIS A 61 -17.59 23.63 -2.94
N HIS A 62 -17.03 24.67 -2.35
CA HIS A 62 -17.69 25.37 -1.25
C HIS A 62 -18.64 26.40 -1.88
N ASP A 63 -19.94 26.12 -1.89
CA ASP A 63 -20.96 27.09 -2.27
C ASP A 63 -21.81 27.42 -1.04
N ASN A 64 -22.23 28.67 -0.89
CA ASN A 64 -22.92 29.20 0.30
C ASN A 64 -24.20 28.45 0.67
N PHE A 65 -24.78 27.70 -0.27
CA PHE A 65 -26.03 26.99 -0.09
C PHE A 65 -25.87 25.45 0.02
N SER A 66 -24.76 24.88 -0.46
CA SER A 66 -24.51 23.44 -0.37
C SER A 66 -23.05 23.08 -0.65
N ASN A 67 -22.49 22.18 0.15
CA ASN A 67 -21.19 21.57 -0.13
C ASN A 67 -21.35 20.50 -1.22
N ILE A 68 -21.10 20.86 -2.47
CA ILE A 68 -21.19 19.93 -3.59
C ILE A 68 -19.88 19.13 -3.66
N ARG A 69 -19.97 17.84 -3.33
CA ARG A 69 -18.89 16.88 -3.50
C ARG A 69 -19.13 16.05 -4.76
N MET A 70 -18.32 16.28 -5.79
CA MET A 70 -18.33 15.46 -7.01
C MET A 70 -17.13 14.53 -7.01
N CYS A 71 -17.37 13.22 -7.03
CA CYS A 71 -16.32 12.21 -7.16
C CYS A 71 -16.40 11.54 -8.52
N TYR A 72 -15.30 11.55 -9.25
CA TYR A 72 -15.15 10.92 -10.54
C TYR A 72 -14.17 9.74 -10.46
N GLN A 73 -14.66 8.56 -10.81
CA GLN A 73 -13.86 7.34 -10.89
C GLN A 73 -13.13 7.32 -12.24
N TYR A 74 -11.84 7.01 -12.23
CA TYR A 74 -11.07 6.87 -13.46
C TYR A 74 -11.52 5.64 -14.25
N SER A 75 -11.78 5.85 -15.53
CA SER A 75 -11.96 4.82 -16.53
C SER A 75 -10.64 4.54 -17.24
N TYR A 76 -10.49 3.35 -17.80
CA TYR A 76 -9.30 2.96 -18.56
C TYR A 76 -9.04 3.86 -19.79
N HIS A 77 -10.11 4.42 -20.36
CA HIS A 77 -10.06 5.30 -21.54
C HIS A 77 -9.72 6.76 -21.19
N ASP A 78 -9.61 7.11 -19.91
CA ASP A 78 -9.32 8.48 -19.50
C ASP A 78 -7.87 8.83 -19.79
N THR A 79 -7.66 9.65 -20.83
CA THR A 79 -6.33 10.07 -21.29
C THR A 79 -5.68 11.07 -20.35
N PHE A 80 -6.47 11.80 -19.56
CA PHE A 80 -6.00 12.84 -18.64
C PHE A 80 -5.31 12.30 -17.37
N VAL A 81 -5.41 10.98 -17.11
CA VAL A 81 -4.78 10.37 -15.92
C VAL A 81 -3.26 10.38 -16.09
N PRO A 82 -2.50 11.04 -15.21
CA PRO A 82 -1.04 11.07 -15.26
C PRO A 82 -0.38 9.68 -15.20
N LEU A 83 0.85 9.59 -15.70
CA LEU A 83 1.61 8.35 -15.73
C LEU A 83 1.96 7.85 -14.32
N ASP A 84 2.26 8.73 -13.37
CA ASP A 84 2.53 8.40 -11.96
C ASP A 84 1.33 7.68 -11.32
N ILE A 85 0.10 8.16 -11.56
CA ILE A 85 -1.12 7.51 -11.08
C ILE A 85 -1.31 6.14 -11.74
N ARG A 86 -1.10 6.04 -13.06
CA ARG A 86 -1.22 4.75 -13.76
C ARG A 86 -0.20 3.73 -13.25
N VAL A 87 1.04 4.13 -13.03
CA VAL A 87 2.06 3.27 -12.43
C VAL A 87 1.64 2.82 -11.03
N ALA A 88 1.16 3.74 -10.19
CA ALA A 88 0.66 3.41 -8.86
C ALA A 88 -0.51 2.41 -8.89
N GLN A 89 -1.48 2.56 -9.81
CA GLN A 89 -2.59 1.62 -10.00
C GLN A 89 -2.09 0.19 -10.24
N HIS A 90 -1.17 0.02 -11.20
CA HIS A 90 -0.65 -1.30 -11.56
C HIS A 90 0.18 -1.91 -10.42
N LEU A 91 1.08 -1.13 -9.84
CA LEU A 91 1.91 -1.58 -8.72
C LEU A 91 1.06 -2.04 -7.54
N MET A 92 0.07 -1.24 -7.13
CA MET A 92 -0.80 -1.59 -6.00
C MET A 92 -1.71 -2.80 -6.27
N LEU A 93 -2.19 -2.97 -7.50
CA LEU A 93 -2.95 -4.16 -7.89
C LEU A 93 -2.08 -5.42 -7.85
N ILE A 94 -0.88 -5.37 -8.40
CA ILE A 94 0.07 -6.50 -8.37
C ILE A 94 0.42 -6.84 -6.92
N THR A 95 0.68 -5.83 -6.08
CA THR A 95 0.85 -6.00 -4.62
C THR A 95 -0.33 -6.76 -4.02
N CYS A 96 -1.58 -6.39 -4.31
CA CYS A 96 -2.74 -7.09 -3.75
C CYS A 96 -2.79 -8.57 -4.14
N ILE A 97 -2.44 -8.90 -5.39
CA ILE A 97 -2.37 -10.29 -5.88
C ILE A 97 -1.26 -11.06 -5.17
N PHE A 98 -0.06 -10.48 -5.06
CA PHE A 98 1.07 -11.09 -4.36
C PHE A 98 0.78 -11.32 -2.88
N CYS A 99 0.11 -10.38 -2.22
CA CYS A 99 -0.31 -10.53 -0.83
C CYS A 99 -1.32 -11.66 -0.66
N LEU A 100 -2.27 -11.84 -1.58
CA LEU A 100 -3.20 -12.97 -1.55
C LEU A 100 -2.48 -14.31 -1.63
N ILE A 101 -1.55 -14.44 -2.59
CA ILE A 101 -0.74 -15.67 -2.77
C ILE A 101 0.13 -15.91 -1.53
N GLY A 102 0.82 -14.88 -1.04
CA GLY A 102 1.67 -14.97 0.14
C GLY A 102 0.89 -15.40 1.38
N LYS A 103 -0.30 -14.83 1.60
CA LYS A 103 -1.18 -15.22 2.70
C LYS A 103 -1.68 -16.65 2.60
N ALA A 104 -2.06 -17.10 1.41
CA ALA A 104 -2.45 -18.50 1.20
C ALA A 104 -1.29 -19.44 1.56
N ALA A 105 -0.07 -19.10 1.14
CA ALA A 105 1.13 -19.84 1.51
C ALA A 105 1.36 -19.82 3.04
N THR A 106 1.21 -18.66 3.71
CA THR A 106 1.34 -18.58 5.18
C THR A 106 0.29 -19.43 5.90
N VAL A 107 -0.96 -19.46 5.44
CA VAL A 107 -2.04 -20.26 6.05
C VAL A 107 -1.73 -21.75 5.95
N VAL A 108 -1.24 -22.21 4.80
CA VAL A 108 -0.80 -23.60 4.63
C VAL A 108 0.38 -23.91 5.57
N ALA A 109 1.37 -23.02 5.64
CA ALA A 109 2.53 -23.18 6.52
C ALA A 109 2.14 -23.25 7.99
N LEU A 110 1.33 -22.30 8.48
CA LEU A 110 0.82 -22.27 9.85
C LEU A 110 0.02 -23.54 10.17
N ARG A 111 -0.86 -23.98 9.25
CA ARG A 111 -1.63 -25.23 9.44
C ARG A 111 -0.71 -26.42 9.64
N ASN A 112 0.35 -26.56 8.84
CA ASN A 112 1.31 -27.66 8.98
C ASN A 112 2.05 -27.60 10.33
N VAL A 113 2.47 -26.41 10.77
CA VAL A 113 3.10 -26.18 12.09
C VAL A 113 2.16 -26.59 13.23
N TYR A 114 0.90 -26.15 13.22
CA TYR A 114 -0.06 -26.44 14.29
C TYR A 114 -0.54 -27.89 14.32
N THR A 115 -0.67 -28.52 13.15
CA THR A 115 -1.07 -29.94 13.05
C THR A 115 0.07 -30.92 13.30
N GLY A 116 1.30 -30.43 13.52
CA GLY A 116 2.49 -31.26 13.74
C GLY A 116 2.89 -32.08 12.51
N ARG A 117 2.40 -31.71 11.31
CA ARG A 117 2.73 -32.41 10.07
C ARG A 117 4.16 -32.06 9.66
N GLN A 118 5.07 -33.02 9.84
CA GLN A 118 6.53 -32.86 9.73
C GLN A 118 7.04 -32.71 8.28
N GLU A 119 6.32 -32.04 7.39
CA GLU A 119 6.81 -31.65 6.07
C GLU A 119 7.60 -30.33 6.21
N ARG A 120 8.76 -30.42 6.88
CA ARG A 120 9.60 -29.26 7.22
C ARG A 120 9.96 -28.45 5.98
N ASP A 121 10.35 -29.10 4.90
CA ASP A 121 10.76 -28.42 3.66
C ASP A 121 9.59 -27.66 3.02
N VAL A 122 8.39 -28.25 2.96
CA VAL A 122 7.18 -27.60 2.44
C VAL A 122 6.81 -26.38 3.27
N THR A 123 6.93 -26.49 4.59
CA THR A 123 6.62 -25.40 5.53
C THR A 123 7.60 -24.23 5.40
N TYR A 124 8.91 -24.51 5.34
CA TYR A 124 9.93 -23.48 5.16
C TYR A 124 9.84 -22.83 3.78
N ASN A 125 9.59 -23.59 2.72
CA ASN A 125 9.38 -23.06 1.38
C ASN A 125 8.15 -22.13 1.32
N ALA A 126 7.06 -22.47 2.02
CA ALA A 126 5.85 -21.65 2.05
C ALA A 126 6.06 -20.33 2.84
N PHE A 127 6.74 -20.35 3.98
CA PHE A 127 7.13 -19.12 4.68
C PHE A 127 8.11 -18.28 3.87
N GLY A 128 9.11 -18.90 3.24
CA GLY A 128 10.06 -18.23 2.36
C GLY A 128 9.39 -17.53 1.18
N LEU A 129 8.46 -18.22 0.49
CA LEU A 129 7.66 -17.64 -0.58
C LEU A 129 6.85 -16.44 -0.08
N SER A 130 6.14 -16.59 1.04
CA SER A 130 5.38 -15.49 1.63
C SER A 130 6.28 -14.30 2.01
N ALA A 131 7.50 -14.57 2.48
CA ALA A 131 8.45 -13.55 2.86
C ALA A 131 8.90 -12.72 1.65
N VAL A 132 9.31 -13.41 0.58
CA VAL A 132 9.73 -12.77 -0.67
C VAL A 132 8.59 -11.94 -1.26
N LEU A 133 7.37 -12.49 -1.29
CA LEU A 133 6.19 -11.76 -1.79
C LEU A 133 5.87 -10.52 -0.96
N ASN A 134 5.97 -10.58 0.37
CA ASN A 134 5.77 -9.41 1.23
C ASN A 134 6.85 -8.33 1.02
N ILE A 135 8.11 -8.71 0.78
CA ILE A 135 9.19 -7.75 0.49
C ILE A 135 8.97 -7.08 -0.87
N ILE A 136 8.62 -7.85 -1.90
CA ILE A 136 8.28 -7.29 -3.22
C ILE A 136 7.07 -6.37 -3.12
N ALA A 137 6.03 -6.78 -2.40
CA ALA A 137 4.84 -5.98 -2.12
C ALA A 137 5.20 -4.64 -1.46
N SER A 138 6.06 -4.66 -0.42
CA SER A 138 6.58 -3.45 0.22
C SER A 138 7.27 -2.53 -0.78
N SER A 139 8.18 -3.05 -1.60
CA SER A 139 8.92 -2.27 -2.60
C SER A 139 8.00 -1.60 -3.61
N PHE A 140 6.96 -2.30 -4.08
CA PHE A 140 5.99 -1.75 -5.03
C PHE A 140 5.13 -0.64 -4.42
N VAL A 141 4.64 -0.83 -3.19
CA VAL A 141 3.87 0.21 -2.48
C VAL A 141 4.76 1.43 -2.20
N PHE A 142 6.00 1.21 -1.77
CA PHE A 142 6.96 2.28 -1.54
C PHE A 142 7.28 3.06 -2.82
N LEU A 143 7.48 2.36 -3.93
CA LEU A 143 7.69 2.99 -5.24
C LEU A 143 6.49 3.83 -5.67
N ALA A 144 5.26 3.33 -5.50
CA ALA A 144 4.04 4.10 -5.77
C ALA A 144 3.95 5.38 -4.91
N VAL A 145 4.31 5.30 -3.62
CA VAL A 145 4.39 6.44 -2.72
C VAL A 145 5.44 7.44 -3.19
N LEU A 146 6.63 6.98 -3.58
CA LEU A 146 7.71 7.85 -4.07
C LEU A 146 7.32 8.56 -5.36
N CYS A 147 6.75 7.85 -6.34
CA CYS A 147 6.28 8.46 -7.59
C CYS A 147 5.27 9.58 -7.32
N ASN A 148 4.27 9.34 -6.46
CA ASN A 148 3.31 10.36 -6.09
C ASN A 148 3.95 11.52 -5.32
N TYR A 149 4.91 11.24 -4.43
CA TYR A 149 5.63 12.25 -3.69
C TYR A 149 6.46 13.17 -4.59
N PHE A 150 7.15 12.61 -5.58
CA PHE A 150 7.86 13.41 -6.59
C PHE A 150 6.90 14.30 -7.40
N SER A 151 5.73 13.78 -7.79
CA SER A 151 4.70 14.60 -8.44
C SER A 151 4.19 15.73 -7.57
N ILE A 152 4.17 15.56 -6.23
CA ILE A 152 3.81 16.62 -5.27
C ILE A 152 4.90 17.70 -5.20
N ILE A 153 6.17 17.31 -5.03
CA ILE A 153 7.27 18.28 -4.93
C ILE A 153 7.40 19.12 -6.21
N ASN A 154 7.19 18.50 -7.36
CA ASN A 154 7.30 19.19 -8.65
C ASN A 154 6.04 19.97 -9.04
N ASN A 155 4.97 19.95 -8.22
CA ASN A 155 3.65 20.51 -8.53
C ASN A 155 3.13 20.08 -9.92
N GLU A 156 3.25 18.78 -10.22
CA GLU A 156 2.83 18.23 -11.50
C GLU A 156 1.32 18.43 -11.73
N GLY A 157 0.99 18.92 -12.93
CA GLY A 157 -0.38 19.22 -13.34
C GLY A 157 -1.18 17.99 -13.79
N ILE A 158 -2.49 18.19 -13.96
CA ILE A 158 -3.46 17.20 -14.45
C ILE A 158 -4.39 17.94 -15.39
N ALA A 159 -4.49 17.46 -16.63
CA ALA A 159 -5.35 18.03 -17.65
C ALA A 159 -6.82 17.63 -17.42
N PHE A 160 -7.42 18.04 -16.30
CA PHE A 160 -8.80 17.69 -15.98
C PHE A 160 -9.74 18.10 -17.12
N PRO A 161 -10.77 17.29 -17.42
CA PRO A 161 -11.79 17.67 -18.38
C PRO A 161 -12.44 19.02 -18.03
N PRO A 162 -12.85 19.84 -19.02
CA PRO A 162 -13.46 21.14 -18.76
C PRO A 162 -14.68 21.09 -17.83
N SER A 163 -15.41 19.97 -17.81
CA SER A 163 -16.56 19.74 -16.92
C SER A 163 -16.23 19.77 -15.42
N PHE A 164 -14.95 19.61 -15.05
CA PHE A 164 -14.52 19.57 -13.66
C PHE A 164 -14.21 20.97 -13.11
N HIS A 165 -14.16 21.99 -13.98
CA HIS A 165 -13.88 23.38 -13.60
C HIS A 165 -12.60 23.53 -12.75
N MET A 166 -11.58 22.71 -13.06
CA MET A 166 -10.29 22.69 -12.36
C MET A 166 -9.17 23.25 -13.26
N PRO A 167 -8.25 24.07 -12.71
CA PRO A 167 -7.07 24.49 -13.45
C PRO A 167 -6.13 23.31 -13.72
N PHE A 168 -5.28 23.46 -14.73
CA PHE A 168 -4.28 22.44 -15.09
C PHE A 168 -3.24 22.24 -13.98
N TYR A 169 -2.83 23.33 -13.31
CA TYR A 169 -1.86 23.30 -12.21
C TYR A 169 -2.53 23.68 -10.89
N PRO A 170 -2.16 23.02 -9.78
CA PRO A 170 -2.59 23.44 -8.46
C PRO A 170 -1.86 24.71 -8.02
N HIS A 171 -2.50 25.52 -7.18
CA HIS A 171 -1.82 26.63 -6.52
C HIS A 171 -0.93 26.14 -5.37
N ILE A 172 -1.47 25.21 -4.58
CA ILE A 172 -0.77 24.51 -3.50
C ILE A 172 -1.10 23.03 -3.63
N GLN A 173 -0.07 22.18 -3.52
CA GLN A 173 -0.21 20.73 -3.51
C GLN A 173 0.37 20.16 -2.21
N GLN A 174 -0.40 19.31 -1.54
CA GLN A 174 -0.02 18.72 -0.25
C GLN A 174 -0.16 17.20 -0.26
N VAL A 175 0.61 16.57 0.64
CA VAL A 175 0.52 15.14 0.93
C VAL A 175 -0.84 14.82 1.53
N GLY A 176 -1.55 13.86 0.92
CA GLY A 176 -2.82 13.39 1.45
C GLY A 176 -2.65 12.21 2.42
N ILE A 177 -3.66 12.02 3.28
CA ILE A 177 -3.64 10.97 4.32
C ILE A 177 -3.52 9.55 3.74
N ALA A 178 -4.08 9.29 2.57
CA ALA A 178 -4.02 7.97 1.95
C ALA A 178 -2.57 7.57 1.60
N MET A 179 -1.74 8.53 1.18
CA MET A 179 -0.33 8.29 0.91
C MET A 179 0.43 7.88 2.18
N VAL A 180 0.12 8.52 3.31
CA VAL A 180 0.70 8.15 4.63
C VAL A 180 0.28 6.74 5.04
N VAL A 181 -0.99 6.38 4.80
CA VAL A 181 -1.49 5.02 5.07
C VAL A 181 -0.80 3.98 4.18
N ALA A 182 -0.57 4.26 2.89
CA ALA A 182 0.19 3.38 2.01
C ALA A 182 1.65 3.21 2.47
N PHE A 183 2.29 4.30 2.90
CA PHE A 183 3.64 4.24 3.45
C PHE A 183 3.72 3.35 4.70
N LEU A 184 2.76 3.48 5.63
CA LEU A 184 2.65 2.61 6.79
C LEU A 184 2.43 1.14 6.38
N ALA A 185 1.58 0.89 5.38
CA ALA A 185 1.37 -0.46 4.84
C ALA A 185 2.68 -1.06 4.31
N ALA A 186 3.49 -0.29 3.58
CA ALA A 186 4.80 -0.74 3.08
C ALA A 186 5.73 -1.18 4.23
N ILE A 187 5.85 -0.37 5.29
CA ILE A 187 6.67 -0.71 6.47
C ILE A 187 6.20 -2.03 7.09
N LEU A 188 4.89 -2.20 7.28
CA LEU A 188 4.34 -3.40 7.89
C LEU A 188 4.55 -4.65 7.02
N PHE A 189 4.45 -4.52 5.69
CA PHE A 189 4.81 -5.60 4.76
C PHE A 189 6.28 -5.99 4.89
N LEU A 190 7.19 -5.01 4.96
CA LEU A 190 8.61 -5.25 5.14
C LEU A 190 8.90 -5.98 6.46
N CYS A 191 8.36 -5.49 7.57
CA CYS A 191 8.50 -6.11 8.88
C CYS A 191 7.99 -7.56 8.87
N SER A 192 6.83 -7.81 8.27
CA SER A 192 6.28 -9.16 8.11
C SER A 192 7.21 -10.07 7.30
N GLY A 193 7.73 -9.58 6.17
CA GLY A 193 8.68 -10.31 5.34
C GLY A 193 9.95 -10.68 6.11
N VAL A 194 10.54 -9.74 6.85
CA VAL A 194 11.73 -9.99 7.69
C VAL A 194 11.45 -11.06 8.74
N ILE A 195 10.31 -11.01 9.43
CA ILE A 195 9.91 -12.02 10.42
C ILE A 195 9.82 -13.42 9.80
N PHE A 196 9.23 -13.54 8.60
CA PHE A 196 9.14 -14.82 7.90
C PHE A 196 10.50 -15.34 7.40
N ILE A 197 11.41 -14.46 6.98
CA ILE A 197 12.80 -14.85 6.66
C ILE A 197 13.51 -15.40 7.90
N SER A 198 13.39 -14.73 9.05
CA SER A 198 14.03 -15.16 10.29
C SER A 198 13.58 -16.55 10.76
N PHE A 199 12.38 -16.99 10.34
CA PHE A 199 11.93 -18.36 10.59
C PHE A 199 12.50 -19.36 9.58
N THR A 200 12.63 -18.96 8.31
CA THR A 200 13.11 -19.84 7.22
C THR A 200 14.59 -20.19 7.40
N PHE A 201 15.38 -19.26 7.94
CA PHE A 201 16.78 -19.48 8.30
C PHE A 201 16.91 -19.48 9.82
N PRO A 202 16.66 -20.60 10.53
CA PRO A 202 17.06 -20.69 11.92
C PRO A 202 18.57 -20.44 11.97
N LEU A 203 18.98 -19.36 12.66
CA LEU A 203 20.38 -19.02 12.89
C LEU A 203 21.10 -20.27 13.41
N ASN A 204 21.92 -20.87 12.55
CA ASN A 204 22.75 -22.01 12.87
C ASN A 204 23.88 -21.54 13.81
N ILE A 205 23.54 -21.17 15.05
CA ILE A 205 24.51 -21.10 16.13
C ILE A 205 24.74 -22.56 16.57
N GLN A 206 25.44 -23.29 15.72
CA GLN A 206 26.10 -24.52 16.13
C GLN A 206 27.16 -24.10 17.14
N VAL A 207 26.86 -24.40 18.41
CA VAL A 207 27.81 -24.44 19.51
C VAL A 207 29.03 -25.21 19.02
N LEU A 208 30.15 -24.50 18.91
CA LEU A 208 31.48 -25.09 18.71
C LEU A 208 31.66 -26.19 19.77
N PRO A 209 31.97 -27.45 19.42
CA PRO A 209 32.29 -28.43 20.43
C PRO A 209 33.59 -27.97 21.09
N ASN A 210 33.53 -27.69 22.40
CA ASN A 210 34.75 -27.51 23.19
C ASN A 210 35.61 -28.76 23.02
N ILE A 211 36.79 -28.57 22.42
CA ILE A 211 37.93 -29.49 22.51
C ILE A 211 38.73 -29.09 23.73
#